data_AF-H5SVG6-F1
#
_entry.id   AF-H5SVG6-F1
#
_cell.length_a   1.000
_cell.length_b   1.000
_cell.length_c   1.000
_cell.angle_alpha   90.00
_cell.angle_beta   90.00
_cell.angle_gamma   90.00
#
_symmetry.space_group_name_H-M   'P 1'
#
loop_
_entity.id
_entity.type
_entity.pdbx_description
1 polymer ?
#
loop_
_entity_poly.entity_id
_entity_poly.type
_entity_poly.pdbx_seq_one_letter_code
_entity_poly.pdbx_strand_id
1 'polypeptide(L)'
;MVKEEWGPEEVAKILDKVAEKIPALLKGLRDVVYSAEAGEQFGKAVGAFYSELIKQGIPQDQAMEMAKSYMISLRDLAKPSMKLGEKEIERELKKES
;
A
#
# COMPACT_ATOMS: atom_id res chain seq x y z
N MET A 1 -25.40 -22.23 -28.81
CA MET A 1 -24.81 -21.18 -27.94
C MET A 1 -23.53 -20.74 -28.62
N VAL A 2 -23.53 -19.55 -29.23
CA VAL A 2 -22.34 -19.02 -29.92
C VAL A 2 -21.36 -18.57 -28.83
N LYS A 3 -20.13 -19.11 -28.84
CA LYS A 3 -19.04 -18.56 -28.03
C LYS A 3 -18.54 -17.31 -28.78
N GLU A 4 -18.79 -16.14 -28.22
CA GLU A 4 -18.08 -14.94 -28.66
C GLU A 4 -16.60 -15.11 -28.25
N GLU A 5 -15.74 -15.32 -29.22
CA GLU A 5 -14.29 -15.24 -29.03
C GLU A 5 -13.89 -13.77 -29.16
N TRP A 6 -13.39 -13.19 -28.07
CA TRP A 6 -12.92 -11.80 -28.08
C TRP A 6 -11.59 -11.69 -28.82
N GLY A 7 -11.53 -10.75 -29.76
CA GLY A 7 -10.32 -10.45 -30.51
C GLY A 7 -9.27 -9.73 -29.65
N PRO A 8 -7.98 -9.80 -30.02
CA PRO A 8 -6.90 -9.14 -29.28
C PRO A 8 -7.10 -7.63 -29.05
N GLU A 9 -7.66 -6.93 -30.04
CA GLU A 9 -7.94 -5.48 -29.95
C GLU A 9 -9.04 -5.15 -28.94
N GLU A 10 -10.02 -6.04 -28.80
CA GLU A 10 -11.14 -5.85 -27.88
C GLU A 10 -10.70 -6.12 -26.44
N VAL A 11 -9.86 -7.14 -26.24
CA VAL A 11 -9.20 -7.40 -24.96
C VAL A 11 -8.31 -6.22 -24.56
N ALA A 12 -7.51 -5.68 -25.49
CA ALA A 12 -6.66 -4.53 -25.24
C ALA A 12 -7.48 -3.31 -24.78
N LYS A 13 -8.57 -2.98 -25.49
CA LYS A 13 -9.47 -1.88 -25.10
C LYS A 13 -10.10 -2.06 -23.72
N ILE A 14 -10.44 -3.30 -23.35
CA ILE A 14 -10.98 -3.59 -22.02
C ILE A 14 -9.89 -3.39 -20.95
N LEU A 15 -8.68 -3.90 -21.19
CA LEU A 15 -7.56 -3.75 -20.27
C LEU A 15 -7.15 -2.29 -20.09
N ASP A 16 -7.15 -1.49 -21.16
CA ASP A 16 -6.88 -0.06 -21.09
C ASP A 16 -7.90 0.65 -20.20
N LYS A 17 -9.20 0.37 -20.39
CA LYS A 17 -10.27 0.92 -19.55
C LYS A 17 -10.16 0.48 -18.10
N VAL A 18 -9.71 -0.74 -17.83
CA VAL A 18 -9.46 -1.21 -16.46
C VAL A 18 -8.27 -0.48 -15.85
N ALA A 19 -7.18 -0.31 -16.61
CA ALA A 19 -5.98 0.39 -16.18
C ALA A 19 -6.27 1.85 -15.77
N GLU A 20 -7.16 2.54 -16.50
CA GLU A 20 -7.63 3.89 -16.13
C GLU A 20 -8.31 3.96 -14.75
N LYS A 21 -8.87 2.85 -14.25
CA LYS A 21 -9.55 2.79 -12.94
C LYS A 21 -8.62 2.41 -11.79
N ILE A 22 -7.46 1.82 -12.09
CA ILE A 22 -6.48 1.38 -11.07
C ILE A 22 -6.06 2.54 -10.15
N PRO A 23 -5.70 3.75 -10.65
CA PRO A 23 -5.30 4.86 -9.78
C PRO A 23 -6.39 5.28 -8.78
N ALA A 24 -7.66 5.27 -9.21
CA ALA A 24 -8.80 5.61 -8.34
C ALA A 24 -9.02 4.54 -7.26
N LEU A 25 -8.86 3.26 -7.60
CA LEU A 25 -8.94 2.16 -6.64
C LEU A 25 -7.81 2.22 -5.60
N LEU A 26 -6.58 2.52 -6.03
CA LEU A 26 -5.44 2.73 -5.14
C LEU A 26 -5.65 3.93 -4.22
N LYS A 27 -6.25 5.02 -4.72
CA LYS A 27 -6.62 6.18 -3.92
C LYS A 27 -7.70 5.84 -2.89
N GLY A 28 -8.74 5.10 -3.28
CA GLY A 28 -9.77 4.64 -2.34
C GLY A 28 -9.21 3.71 -1.26
N LEU A 29 -8.33 2.78 -1.62
CA LEU A 29 -7.59 1.95 -0.66
C LEU A 29 -6.72 2.78 0.28
N ARG A 30 -6.03 3.81 -0.24
CA ARG A 30 -5.28 4.76 0.59
C ARG A 30 -6.19 5.46 1.58
N ASP A 31 -7.32 6.00 1.13
CA ASP A 31 -8.25 6.73 1.99
C ASP A 31 -8.86 5.81 3.07
N VAL A 32 -9.05 4.52 2.78
CA VAL A 32 -9.44 3.50 3.77
C VAL A 32 -8.30 3.20 4.76
N VAL A 33 -7.07 3.04 4.28
CA VAL A 33 -5.88 2.72 5.10
C VAL A 33 -5.40 3.92 5.95
N TYR A 34 -5.65 5.15 5.50
CA TYR A 34 -5.34 6.39 6.22
C TYR A 34 -6.59 7.08 6.80
N SER A 35 -7.72 6.37 6.85
CA SER A 35 -8.94 6.83 7.53
C SER A 35 -8.68 7.08 9.02
N ALA A 36 -9.52 7.90 9.66
CA ALA A 36 -9.43 8.13 11.10
C ALA A 36 -9.57 6.82 11.88
N GLU A 37 -10.44 5.92 11.41
CA GLU A 37 -10.67 4.59 11.96
C GLU A 37 -9.44 3.69 11.80
N ALA A 38 -8.78 3.69 10.64
CA ALA A 38 -7.54 2.95 10.45
C ALA A 38 -6.41 3.52 11.30
N GLY A 39 -6.32 4.85 11.44
CA GLY A 39 -5.40 5.52 12.36
C GLY A 39 -5.63 5.12 13.82
N GLU A 40 -6.90 5.02 14.25
CA GLU A 40 -7.26 4.58 15.60
C GLU A 40 -6.87 3.12 15.86
N GLN A 41 -7.20 2.20 14.94
CA GLN A 41 -6.83 0.80 15.05
C GLN A 41 -5.30 0.63 15.05
N PHE A 42 -4.61 1.40 14.23
CA PHE A 42 -3.16 1.43 14.16
C PHE A 42 -2.53 1.88 15.48
N GLY A 43 -3.01 2.99 16.05
CA GLY A 43 -2.56 3.47 17.36
C GLY A 43 -2.80 2.45 18.47
N LYS A 44 -3.96 1.78 18.49
CA LYS A 44 -4.27 0.70 19.44
C LYS A 44 -3.29 -0.47 19.32
N ALA A 45 -2.94 -0.89 18.09
CA ALA A 45 -1.99 -1.98 17.87
C ALA A 45 -0.59 -1.64 18.39
N VAL A 46 -0.07 -0.45 18.06
CA VAL A 46 1.26 0.00 18.53
C VAL A 46 1.27 0.16 20.05
N GLY A 47 0.22 0.73 20.64
CA GLY A 47 0.10 0.90 22.08
C GLY A 47 -0.02 -0.42 22.85
N ALA A 48 -0.78 -1.37 22.31
CA ALA A 48 -0.89 -2.72 22.87
C ALA A 48 0.45 -3.46 22.84
N PHE A 49 1.18 -3.37 21.72
CA PHE A 49 2.51 -3.94 21.58
C PHE A 49 3.48 -3.36 22.61
N TYR A 50 3.59 -2.02 22.70
CA TYR A 50 4.40 -1.35 23.73
C TYR A 50 4.03 -1.81 25.15
N SER A 51 2.74 -1.84 25.48
CA SER A 51 2.27 -2.24 26.80
C SER A 51 2.66 -3.67 27.15
N GLU A 52 2.65 -4.59 26.17
CA GLU A 52 3.05 -5.97 26.38
C GLU A 52 4.56 -6.12 26.58
N LEU A 53 5.38 -5.34 25.87
CA LEU A 53 6.84 -5.30 26.09
C LEU A 53 7.15 -4.87 27.53
N ILE A 54 6.47 -3.84 28.05
CA ILE A 54 6.63 -3.39 29.44
C ILE A 54 6.23 -4.49 30.42
N LYS A 55 5.10 -5.18 30.19
CA LYS A 55 4.66 -6.30 31.06
C LYS A 55 5.66 -7.45 31.09
N GLN A 56 6.37 -7.69 29.98
CA GLN A 56 7.41 -8.70 29.90
C GLN A 56 8.74 -8.26 30.52
N GLY A 57 8.79 -7.06 31.11
CA GLY A 57 9.96 -6.55 31.81
C GLY A 57 10.98 -5.87 30.90
N ILE A 58 10.62 -5.56 29.66
CA ILE A 58 11.50 -4.78 28.77
C ILE A 58 11.58 -3.35 29.29
N PRO A 59 12.79 -2.77 29.43
CA PRO A 59 12.98 -1.38 29.81
C PRO A 59 12.17 -0.40 28.95
N GLN A 60 11.68 0.66 29.57
CA GLN A 60 10.73 1.59 28.93
C GLN A 60 11.28 2.27 27.67
N ASP A 61 12.54 2.66 27.71
CA ASP A 61 13.28 3.24 26.59
C ASP A 61 13.40 2.24 25.43
N GLN A 62 13.79 1.00 25.73
CA GLN A 62 13.93 -0.06 24.74
C GLN A 62 12.57 -0.48 24.15
N ALA A 63 11.53 -0.60 24.98
CA ALA A 63 10.17 -0.90 24.54
C ALA A 63 9.61 0.20 23.63
N MET A 64 9.90 1.46 23.94
CA MET A 64 9.51 2.61 23.11
C MET A 64 10.21 2.59 21.74
N GLU A 65 11.49 2.25 21.70
CA GLU A 65 12.24 2.10 20.44
C GLU A 65 11.68 0.95 19.57
N MET A 66 11.38 -0.18 20.18
CA MET A 66 10.77 -1.33 19.50
C MET A 66 9.38 -0.99 18.94
N ALA A 67 8.53 -0.31 19.72
CA ALA A 67 7.21 0.11 19.28
C ALA A 67 7.27 1.12 18.12
N LYS A 68 8.20 2.07 18.16
CA LYS A 68 8.46 3.00 17.04
C LYS A 68 8.90 2.25 15.78
N SER A 69 9.78 1.25 15.92
CA SER A 69 10.27 0.43 14.81
C SER A 69 9.15 -0.43 14.19
N TYR A 70 8.26 -0.98 15.02
CA TYR A 70 7.07 -1.69 14.58
C TYR A 70 6.11 -0.77 13.80
N MET A 71 5.85 0.43 14.31
CA MET A 71 5.05 1.46 13.65
C MET A 71 5.61 1.82 12.26
N ILE A 72 6.93 2.02 12.15
CA ILE A 72 7.59 2.32 10.88
C ILE A 72 7.43 1.17 9.88
N SER A 73 7.65 -0.08 10.33
CA SER A 73 7.51 -1.27 9.50
C SER A 73 6.10 -1.41 8.91
N LEU A 74 5.08 -1.22 9.75
CA LEU A 74 3.70 -1.28 9.29
C LEU A 74 3.35 -0.14 8.32
N ARG A 75 3.84 1.09 8.58
CA ARG A 75 3.68 2.22 7.65
C ARG A 75 4.32 1.90 6.29
N ASP A 76 5.49 1.28 6.29
CA ASP A 76 6.21 0.97 5.07
C ASP A 76 5.55 -0.17 4.27
N LEU A 77 4.86 -1.10 4.94
CA LEU A 77 3.95 -2.07 4.29
C LEU A 77 2.71 -1.40 3.68
N ALA A 78 2.18 -0.37 4.34
CA ALA A 78 1.02 0.38 3.87
C ALA A 78 1.33 1.34 2.71
N LYS A 79 2.61 1.65 2.47
CA LYS A 79 3.02 2.43 1.29
C LYS A 79 2.89 1.55 0.04
N PRO A 80 2.09 1.96 -0.97
CA PRO A 80 2.15 1.34 -2.28
C PRO A 80 3.59 1.47 -2.79
N SER A 81 4.22 0.37 -3.18
CA SER A 81 5.56 0.35 -3.74
C SER A 81 5.58 1.06 -5.10
N MET A 82 5.65 2.40 -5.08
CA MET A 82 5.82 3.30 -6.24
C MET A 82 7.12 3.06 -7.04
N LYS A 83 7.98 2.11 -6.64
CA LYS A 83 9.22 1.79 -7.36
C LYS A 83 9.01 1.09 -8.71
N LEU A 84 7.81 0.58 -9.00
CA LEU A 84 7.50 -0.01 -10.31
C LEU A 84 7.03 1.03 -11.34
N GLY A 85 6.45 2.16 -10.92
CA GLY A 85 5.97 3.20 -11.85
C GLY A 85 7.06 4.17 -12.32
N GLU A 86 7.96 4.58 -11.41
CA GLU A 86 8.98 5.59 -11.72
C GLU A 86 10.03 5.09 -12.73
N LYS A 87 10.42 3.82 -12.67
CA LYS A 87 11.39 3.22 -13.61
C LYS A 87 10.84 3.03 -15.02
N GLU A 88 9.53 2.84 -15.17
CA GLU A 88 8.89 2.69 -16.48
C GLU A 88 8.79 4.07 -17.16
N ILE A 89 8.35 5.10 -16.44
CA ILE A 89 8.22 6.48 -16.93
C ILE A 89 9.60 7.07 -17.32
N GLU A 90 10.65 6.82 -16.53
CA GLU A 90 12.00 7.29 -16.84
C GLU A 90 12.64 6.57 -18.05
N ARG A 91 12.20 5.33 -18.34
CA ARG A 91 12.60 4.59 -19.56
C ARG A 91 11.89 5.11 -20.80
N GLU A 92 10.63 5.53 -20.69
CA GLU A 92 9.89 6.09 -21.82
C GLU A 92 10.39 7.49 -22.18
N LEU A 93 10.62 8.35 -21.19
CA LEU A 93 11.18 9.70 -21.42
C LEU A 93 12.58 9.67 -22.08
N LYS A 94 13.40 8.67 -21.77
CA LYS A 94 14.73 8.47 -22.41
C LYS A 94 14.68 7.85 -23.79
N LYS A 95 13.57 7.26 -24.22
CA LYS A 95 13.39 6.75 -25.59
C LYS A 95 12.93 7.83 -26.56
N GLU A 96 12.34 8.91 -26.04
CA GLU A 96 11.87 10.06 -26.82
C GLU A 96 12.88 11.23 -26.90
N SER A 97 14.06 11.09 -26.26
CA SER A 97 15.19 12.04 -26.34
C SER A 97 16.32 11.48 -27.19
#